data_AF-A0A512M4V5-F1
#
_entry.id   AF-A0A512M4V5-F1
#
_cell.length_a   1.000
_cell.length_b   1.000
_cell.length_c   1.000
_cell.angle_alpha   90.00
_cell.angle_beta   90.00
_cell.angle_gamma   90.00
#
_symmetry.space_group_name_H-M   'P 1'
#
loop_
_entity.id
_entity.type
_entity.pdbx_description
1 polymer ?
#
loop_
_entity_poly.entity_id
_entity_poly.type
_entity_poly.pdbx_seq_one_letter_code
_entity_poly.pdbx_strand_id
1 'polypeptide(L)'
;MKTTRLLIFLVVAALSHADTIELANGNKVEGKVLENNAEAKTLTVEFTLGGTATQRTVPYASVKAITVNGTRTVLAEAASTTRTPEEVKALIEKIGPTDPEGFKSVRTNYPKTLDLSWPEQPGQGWNNQKNVGQFVWDIINPNASRWREGLKLIHEILDSKPDDSLKLRAQKEIANMHFRFFQDYARAAWWWQQAGIGVDDPPGMHLAECYWRLGSKKMALDFISDAGYLQLDAIKLLGDMGETDRAVEMANEYNEHDAWLLAGDACRLAGRLQEAQTFYEKVINTPPTGQRADRLNRTLGRAKASLDALKLFELADVSKVADGTYKDSSLGYEGQVEVSVKVRGKKIEDVKVTQHKEKQYYSALTDVPAQIISKQGVKGVDATSRATITGEAIINATAKALSQGVQ
;
A
#
# COMPACT_ATOMS: atom_id res chain seq x y z
N MET A 1 -24.30 70.88 24.55
CA MET A 1 -24.66 69.48 24.25
C MET A 1 -24.32 69.15 22.80
N LYS A 2 -23.19 68.50 22.55
CA LYS A 2 -22.90 67.80 21.29
C LYS A 2 -22.27 66.47 21.65
N THR A 3 -23.04 65.40 21.48
CA THR A 3 -22.68 64.04 21.83
C THR A 3 -21.91 63.43 20.66
N THR A 4 -20.59 63.33 20.78
CA THR A 4 -19.75 62.66 19.77
C THR A 4 -19.87 61.15 19.97
N ARG A 5 -20.54 60.46 19.04
CA ARG A 5 -20.56 58.99 18.98
C ARG A 5 -19.25 58.51 18.36
N LEU A 6 -18.47 57.75 19.13
CA LEU A 6 -17.30 57.01 18.67
C LEU A 6 -17.79 55.73 17.98
N LEU A 7 -17.67 55.64 16.65
CA LEU A 7 -17.85 54.39 15.91
C LEU A 7 -16.56 53.57 16.03
N ILE A 8 -16.62 52.44 16.74
CA ILE A 8 -15.55 51.44 16.74
C ILE A 8 -15.74 50.58 15.49
N PHE A 9 -14.87 50.74 14.49
CA PHE A 9 -14.75 49.78 13.39
C PHE A 9 -13.99 48.55 13.91
N LEU A 10 -14.71 47.45 14.10
CA LEU A 10 -14.12 46.14 14.30
C LEU A 10 -13.60 45.66 12.94
N VAL A 11 -12.29 45.83 12.69
CA VAL A 11 -11.64 45.19 11.54
C VAL A 11 -11.52 43.70 11.87
N VAL A 12 -12.45 42.89 11.36
CA VAL A 12 -12.29 41.44 11.31
C VAL A 12 -11.21 41.17 10.27
N ALA A 13 -9.97 40.95 10.72
CA ALA A 13 -8.94 40.39 9.87
C ALA A 13 -9.39 38.97 9.48
N ALA A 14 -9.84 38.79 8.25
CA ALA A 14 -10.02 37.46 7.69
C ALA A 14 -8.65 36.78 7.70
N LEU A 15 -8.48 35.76 8.54
CA LEU A 15 -7.35 34.85 8.47
C LEU A 15 -7.37 34.21 7.09
N SER A 16 -6.54 34.70 6.16
CA SER A 16 -6.34 34.04 4.88
C SER A 16 -5.56 32.75 5.15
N HIS A 17 -6.28 31.64 5.30
CA HIS A 17 -5.67 30.32 5.25
C HIS A 17 -5.04 30.13 3.86
N ALA A 18 -3.83 29.57 3.82
CA ALA A 18 -3.22 29.16 2.56
C ALA A 18 -4.16 28.20 1.81
N ASP A 19 -4.21 28.29 0.49
CA ASP A 19 -5.00 27.34 -0.28
C ASP A 19 -4.42 25.94 -0.04
N THR A 20 -5.32 24.96 0.02
CA THR A 20 -4.92 23.56 0.22
C THR A 20 -5.24 22.78 -1.04
N ILE A 21 -4.25 22.08 -1.58
CA ILE A 21 -4.42 21.20 -2.73
C ILE A 21 -4.38 19.75 -2.22
N GLU A 22 -5.51 19.05 -2.30
CA GLU A 22 -5.64 17.62 -2.02
C GLU A 22 -5.33 16.84 -3.30
N LEU A 23 -4.18 16.17 -3.34
CA LEU A 23 -3.74 15.33 -4.44
C LEU A 23 -4.58 14.05 -4.55
N ALA A 24 -4.57 13.42 -5.73
CA ALA A 24 -5.31 12.18 -5.99
C ALA A 24 -4.87 11.01 -5.09
N ASN A 25 -3.61 11.01 -4.66
CA ASN A 25 -3.08 10.06 -3.68
C ASN A 25 -3.43 10.41 -2.22
N GLY A 26 -4.24 11.45 -2.00
CA GLY A 26 -4.70 11.90 -0.70
C GLY A 26 -3.73 12.79 0.08
N ASN A 27 -2.55 13.10 -0.47
CA ASN A 27 -1.63 14.07 0.12
C ASN A 27 -2.24 15.48 0.04
N LYS A 28 -2.00 16.31 1.06
CA LYS A 28 -2.36 17.73 1.02
C LYS A 28 -1.10 18.57 0.94
N VAL A 29 -1.09 19.51 0.02
CA VAL A 29 0.00 20.47 -0.17
C VAL A 29 -0.55 21.86 0.06
N GLU A 30 0.15 22.66 0.84
CA GLU A 30 -0.13 24.09 0.98
C GLU A 30 0.52 24.85 -0.18
N GLY A 31 -0.28 25.70 -0.82
CA GLY A 31 0.15 26.50 -1.95
C GLY A 31 -0.88 27.58 -2.27
N LYS A 32 -0.62 28.37 -3.29
CA LYS A 32 -1.59 29.33 -3.82
C LYS A 32 -2.12 28.80 -5.15
N VAL A 33 -3.43 28.65 -5.27
CA VAL A 33 -4.06 28.30 -6.55
C VAL A 33 -4.08 29.55 -7.43
N LEU A 34 -3.38 29.51 -8.55
CA LEU A 34 -3.28 30.64 -9.48
C LEU A 34 -4.33 30.58 -10.58
N GLU A 35 -4.62 29.38 -11.10
CA GLU A 35 -5.60 29.18 -12.16
C GLU A 35 -6.26 27.80 -12.03
N ASN A 36 -7.58 27.75 -12.21
CA ASN A 36 -8.36 26.52 -12.27
C ASN A 36 -9.06 26.41 -13.64
N ASN A 37 -8.42 25.74 -14.60
CA ASN A 37 -8.90 25.67 -15.98
C ASN A 37 -9.73 24.40 -16.21
N ALA A 38 -11.05 24.54 -16.05
CA ALA A 38 -12.00 23.43 -16.15
C ALA A 38 -12.12 22.84 -17.57
N GLU A 39 -11.96 23.66 -18.61
CA GLU A 39 -12.02 23.23 -20.01
C GLU A 39 -10.81 22.35 -20.37
N ALA A 40 -9.61 22.78 -19.97
CA ALA A 40 -8.38 22.02 -20.17
C ALA A 40 -8.13 20.93 -19.11
N LYS A 41 -8.96 20.84 -18.06
CA LYS A 41 -8.80 19.96 -16.90
C LYS A 41 -7.42 20.07 -16.24
N THR A 42 -6.94 21.30 -16.04
CA THR A 42 -5.64 21.58 -15.41
C THR A 42 -5.76 22.63 -14.30
N LEU A 43 -4.86 22.54 -13.32
CA LEU A 43 -4.75 23.44 -12.19
C LEU A 43 -3.32 24.01 -12.14
N THR A 44 -3.17 25.33 -12.12
CA THR A 44 -1.87 25.99 -11.91
C THR A 44 -1.76 26.43 -10.46
N VAL A 45 -0.70 25.96 -9.79
CA VAL A 45 -0.43 26.21 -8.38
C VAL A 45 0.96 26.82 -8.19
N GLU A 46 1.08 27.69 -7.22
CA GLU A 46 2.34 28.24 -6.74
C GLU A 46 2.66 27.66 -5.36
N PHE A 47 3.88 27.21 -5.17
CA PHE A 47 4.36 26.71 -3.88
C PHE A 47 5.77 27.23 -3.62
N THR A 48 6.13 27.31 -2.34
CA THR A 48 7.47 27.75 -1.92
C THR A 48 8.35 26.54 -1.66
N LEU A 49 9.40 26.37 -2.45
CA LEU A 49 10.45 25.37 -2.21
C LEU A 49 11.74 26.09 -1.83
N GLY A 50 12.27 25.82 -0.64
CA GLY A 50 13.54 26.40 -0.18
C GLY A 50 13.56 27.94 -0.16
N GLY A 51 12.42 28.58 0.10
CA GLY A 51 12.27 30.04 0.13
C GLY A 51 12.04 30.70 -1.24
N THR A 52 11.98 29.94 -2.33
CA THR A 52 11.68 30.46 -3.67
C THR A 52 10.29 30.02 -4.13
N ALA A 53 9.47 30.96 -4.60
CA ALA A 53 8.17 30.66 -5.19
C ALA A 53 8.34 30.00 -6.57
N THR A 54 7.71 28.85 -6.76
CA THR A 54 7.73 28.08 -8.02
C THR A 54 6.30 27.77 -8.44
N GLN A 55 5.98 27.93 -9.72
CA GLN A 55 4.68 27.62 -10.29
C GLN A 55 4.70 26.28 -11.02
N ARG A 56 3.62 25.51 -10.94
CA ARG A 56 3.39 24.31 -11.75
C ARG A 56 1.93 24.17 -12.15
N THR A 57 1.73 23.70 -13.37
CA THR A 57 0.43 23.25 -13.87
C THR A 57 0.35 21.74 -13.76
N VAL A 58 -0.71 21.24 -13.12
CA VAL A 58 -0.98 19.82 -12.87
C VAL A 58 -2.34 19.43 -13.45
N PRO A 59 -2.52 18.20 -13.96
CA PRO A 59 -3.82 17.75 -14.45
C PRO A 59 -4.78 17.48 -13.27
N TYR A 60 -6.09 17.67 -13.49
CA TYR A 60 -7.12 17.34 -12.49
C TYR A 60 -7.04 15.88 -12.01
N ALA A 61 -6.60 14.95 -12.88
CA ALA A 61 -6.39 13.55 -12.49
C ALA A 61 -5.40 13.36 -11.33
N SER A 62 -4.55 14.37 -11.06
CA SER A 62 -3.59 14.37 -9.95
C SER A 62 -4.08 15.14 -8.73
N VAL A 63 -5.26 15.79 -8.81
CA VAL A 63 -5.81 16.67 -7.76
C VAL A 63 -7.27 16.30 -7.48
N LYS A 64 -7.51 15.75 -6.30
CA LYS A 64 -8.85 15.41 -5.81
C LYS A 64 -9.65 16.68 -5.49
N ALA A 65 -9.10 17.61 -4.73
CA ALA A 65 -9.81 18.84 -4.40
C ALA A 65 -8.85 20.00 -4.16
N ILE A 66 -9.38 21.21 -4.30
CA ILE A 66 -8.74 22.42 -3.81
C ILE A 66 -9.62 23.06 -2.75
N THR A 67 -9.02 23.69 -1.76
CA THR A 67 -9.71 24.58 -0.82
C THR A 67 -9.13 25.97 -1.00
N VAL A 68 -9.93 26.88 -1.56
CA VAL A 68 -9.54 28.28 -1.80
C VAL A 68 -10.47 29.17 -0.98
N ASN A 69 -9.91 30.08 -0.18
CA ASN A 69 -10.68 30.95 0.72
C ASN A 69 -11.70 30.19 1.61
N GLY A 70 -11.32 28.99 2.07
CA GLY A 70 -12.19 28.13 2.88
C GLY A 70 -13.29 27.39 2.12
N THR A 71 -13.47 27.64 0.82
CA THR A 71 -14.39 26.88 -0.03
C THR A 71 -13.66 25.72 -0.68
N ARG A 72 -14.10 24.49 -0.36
CA ARG A 72 -13.57 23.26 -0.96
C ARG A 72 -14.30 22.97 -2.28
N THR A 73 -13.55 22.96 -3.37
CA THR A 73 -14.00 22.57 -4.70
C THR A 73 -13.35 21.24 -5.07
N VAL A 74 -14.17 20.22 -5.30
CA VAL A 74 -13.72 18.93 -5.83
C VAL A 74 -13.42 19.13 -7.32
N LEU A 75 -12.16 18.97 -7.72
CA LEU A 75 -11.73 19.13 -9.11
C LEU A 75 -11.76 17.80 -9.86
N ALA A 76 -11.51 16.73 -9.11
CA ALA A 76 -11.81 15.38 -9.48
C ALA A 76 -12.45 14.72 -8.25
N GLU A 77 -13.62 14.11 -8.37
CA GLU A 77 -13.79 12.88 -7.59
C GLU A 77 -12.52 12.10 -7.88
N ALA A 78 -11.77 11.66 -6.85
CA ALA A 78 -10.71 10.70 -7.09
C ALA A 78 -11.43 9.59 -7.82
N ALA A 79 -11.29 9.58 -9.15
CA ALA A 79 -11.93 8.59 -9.94
C ALA A 79 -11.22 7.35 -9.43
N SER A 80 -11.95 6.53 -8.68
CA SER A 80 -11.99 5.14 -9.06
C SER A 80 -12.28 5.20 -10.56
N THR A 81 -11.21 5.32 -11.36
CA THR A 81 -11.30 5.25 -12.80
C THR A 81 -11.68 3.81 -13.01
N THR A 82 -12.98 3.56 -12.93
CA THR A 82 -13.58 2.28 -13.26
C THR A 82 -13.30 2.13 -14.74
N ARG A 83 -12.31 1.30 -15.05
CA ARG A 83 -11.87 1.03 -16.41
C ARG A 83 -12.51 -0.24 -16.90
N THR A 84 -12.88 -0.26 -18.18
CA THR A 84 -13.23 -1.52 -18.83
C THR A 84 -12.01 -2.44 -18.90
N PRO A 85 -12.19 -3.76 -19.07
CA PRO A 85 -11.07 -4.67 -19.32
C PRO A 85 -10.19 -4.22 -20.51
N GLU A 86 -10.78 -3.67 -21.57
CA GLU A 86 -10.07 -3.19 -22.75
C GLU A 86 -9.20 -1.96 -22.44
N GLU A 87 -9.70 -1.03 -21.62
CA GLU A 87 -8.94 0.15 -21.20
C GLU A 87 -7.75 -0.23 -20.31
N VAL A 88 -7.91 -1.22 -19.41
CA VAL A 88 -6.79 -1.74 -18.61
C VAL A 88 -5.76 -2.43 -19.49
N LYS A 89 -6.17 -3.26 -20.46
CA LYS A 89 -5.25 -3.88 -21.43
C LYS A 89 -4.47 -2.82 -22.20
N ALA A 90 -5.15 -1.81 -22.73
CA ALA A 90 -4.51 -0.72 -23.45
C ALA A 90 -3.51 0.07 -22.57
N LEU A 91 -3.84 0.27 -21.29
CA LEU A 91 -2.96 0.93 -20.34
C LEU A 91 -1.69 0.11 -20.05
N ILE A 92 -1.85 -1.21 -19.86
CA ILE A 92 -0.73 -2.14 -19.65
C ILE A 92 0.19 -2.14 -20.85
N GLU A 93 -0.34 -2.25 -22.08
CA GLU A 93 0.48 -2.23 -23.30
C GLU A 93 1.19 -0.89 -23.52
N LYS A 94 0.55 0.23 -23.13
CA LYS A 94 1.15 1.56 -23.26
C LYS A 94 2.30 1.78 -22.28
N ILE A 95 2.16 1.36 -21.03
CA ILE A 95 3.10 1.67 -19.95
C ILE A 95 4.13 0.56 -19.76
N GLY A 96 3.68 -0.69 -19.83
CA GLY A 96 4.43 -1.91 -19.56
C GLY A 96 5.83 -1.99 -20.15
N PRO A 97 5.99 -1.82 -21.48
CA PRO A 97 7.29 -1.98 -22.14
C PRO A 97 8.24 -0.78 -21.95
N THR A 98 7.82 0.27 -21.25
CA THR A 98 8.60 1.52 -21.14
C THR A 98 9.45 1.53 -19.88
N ASP A 99 10.60 2.19 -19.92
CA ASP A 99 11.43 2.42 -18.74
C ASP A 99 10.70 3.31 -17.70
N PRO A 100 10.88 3.07 -16.39
CA PRO A 100 10.47 4.02 -15.36
C PRO A 100 11.19 5.37 -15.48
N GLU A 101 10.59 6.41 -14.92
CA GLU A 101 11.17 7.75 -14.94
C GLU A 101 12.57 7.79 -14.30
N GLY A 102 13.53 8.34 -15.05
CA GLY A 102 14.92 8.47 -14.62
C GLY A 102 15.72 7.16 -14.62
N PHE A 103 15.14 6.03 -15.05
CA PHE A 103 15.78 4.71 -15.00
C PHE A 103 17.11 4.63 -15.76
N LYS A 104 17.23 5.33 -16.89
CA LYS A 104 18.47 5.40 -17.69
C LYS A 104 19.67 5.99 -16.93
N SER A 105 19.42 6.82 -15.91
CA SER A 105 20.47 7.44 -15.10
C SER A 105 20.90 6.59 -13.91
N VAL A 106 20.14 5.54 -13.59
CA VAL A 106 20.43 4.64 -12.47
C VAL A 106 21.70 3.85 -12.78
N ARG A 107 22.64 3.85 -11.83
CA ARG A 107 23.86 3.04 -11.90
C ARG A 107 23.73 1.87 -10.95
N THR A 108 24.15 0.69 -11.41
CA THR A 108 24.24 -0.50 -10.58
C THR A 108 25.45 -0.44 -9.64
N ASN A 109 25.33 -1.01 -8.43
CA ASN A 109 26.39 -1.04 -7.42
C ASN A 109 26.40 -2.41 -6.70
N TYR A 110 26.79 -3.44 -7.45
CA TYR A 110 26.93 -4.80 -6.92
C TYR A 110 28.40 -5.24 -6.81
N PRO A 111 28.70 -6.24 -5.96
CA PRO A 111 30.05 -6.80 -5.83
C PRO A 111 30.57 -7.33 -7.16
N LYS A 112 31.86 -7.11 -7.48
CA LYS A 112 32.50 -7.67 -8.69
C LYS A 112 32.50 -9.20 -8.73
N THR A 113 32.31 -9.84 -7.58
CA THR A 113 32.23 -11.30 -7.43
C THR A 113 30.84 -11.87 -7.70
N LEU A 114 29.84 -11.02 -7.97
CA LEU A 114 28.47 -11.45 -8.21
C LEU A 114 28.38 -12.18 -9.56
N ASP A 115 27.91 -13.42 -9.54
CA ASP A 115 27.73 -14.24 -10.73
C ASP A 115 26.43 -13.84 -11.46
N LEU A 116 26.59 -13.04 -12.52
CA LEU A 116 25.48 -12.54 -13.33
C LEU A 116 24.87 -13.61 -14.26
N SER A 117 25.46 -14.80 -14.36
CA SER A 117 24.77 -15.93 -15.00
C SER A 117 23.58 -16.44 -14.17
N TRP A 118 23.51 -16.02 -12.90
CA TRP A 118 22.42 -16.27 -11.96
C TRP A 118 21.88 -17.72 -12.00
N PRO A 119 22.72 -18.71 -11.66
CA PRO A 119 22.30 -20.11 -11.68
C PRO A 119 21.09 -20.34 -10.77
N GLU A 120 20.22 -21.27 -11.17
CA GLU A 120 18.97 -21.58 -10.45
C GLU A 120 19.25 -22.13 -9.05
N GLN A 121 20.20 -23.05 -8.96
CA GLN A 121 20.73 -23.49 -7.67
C GLN A 121 21.89 -22.57 -7.28
N PRO A 122 21.78 -21.80 -6.18
CA PRO A 122 22.96 -21.18 -5.61
C PRO A 122 23.96 -22.29 -5.24
N GLY A 123 25.26 -22.04 -5.43
CA GLY A 123 26.30 -22.98 -5.01
C GLY A 123 26.22 -23.31 -3.51
N GLN A 124 27.20 -24.05 -2.99
CA GLN A 124 27.23 -24.45 -1.58
C GLN A 124 27.14 -23.23 -0.62
N GLY A 125 26.07 -23.18 0.17
CA GLY A 125 25.85 -22.17 1.21
C GLY A 125 25.23 -20.85 0.74
N TRP A 126 24.81 -20.03 1.71
CA TRP A 126 24.30 -18.69 1.46
C TRP A 126 25.46 -17.69 1.30
N ASN A 127 25.55 -17.05 0.13
CA ASN A 127 26.55 -16.06 -0.22
C ASN A 127 25.98 -14.96 -1.15
N ASN A 128 25.47 -13.90 -0.53
CA ASN A 128 24.94 -12.71 -1.22
C ASN A 128 25.98 -11.88 -1.99
N GLN A 129 27.27 -12.23 -1.91
CA GLN A 129 28.33 -11.60 -2.72
C GLN A 129 28.57 -12.35 -4.04
N LYS A 130 27.96 -13.53 -4.21
CA LYS A 130 28.17 -14.41 -5.37
C LYS A 130 26.89 -14.75 -6.11
N ASN A 131 25.73 -14.82 -5.45
CA ASN A 131 24.47 -15.15 -6.11
C ASN A 131 23.53 -13.94 -6.19
N VAL A 132 23.01 -13.64 -7.38
CA VAL A 132 22.10 -12.50 -7.63
C VAL A 132 20.85 -12.57 -6.77
N GLY A 133 20.20 -13.73 -6.65
CA GLY A 133 18.98 -13.88 -5.86
C GLY A 133 19.21 -13.59 -4.38
N GLN A 134 20.32 -14.07 -3.83
CA GLN A 134 20.72 -13.81 -2.44
C GLN A 134 21.17 -12.36 -2.22
N PHE A 135 21.82 -11.74 -3.20
CA PHE A 135 22.13 -10.30 -3.20
C PHE A 135 20.86 -9.46 -3.18
N VAL A 136 19.91 -9.75 -4.07
CA VAL A 136 18.61 -9.08 -4.09
C VAL A 136 17.92 -9.25 -2.74
N TRP A 137 17.92 -10.46 -2.19
CA TRP A 137 17.28 -10.76 -0.91
C TRP A 137 17.88 -9.98 0.27
N ASP A 138 19.20 -10.05 0.49
CA ASP A 138 19.83 -9.46 1.68
C ASP A 138 20.15 -7.98 1.54
N ILE A 139 20.39 -7.51 0.30
CA ILE A 139 20.97 -6.19 0.06
C ILE A 139 19.97 -5.25 -0.61
N ILE A 140 19.19 -5.70 -1.58
CA ILE A 140 18.24 -4.83 -2.29
C ILE A 140 16.93 -4.73 -1.51
N ASN A 141 16.28 -5.86 -1.22
CA ASN A 141 14.95 -5.90 -0.61
C ASN A 141 14.83 -5.00 0.64
N PRO A 142 15.72 -5.09 1.66
CA PRO A 142 15.60 -4.28 2.87
C PRO A 142 15.91 -2.79 2.69
N ASN A 143 16.48 -2.37 1.55
CA ASN A 143 17.00 -1.03 1.37
C ASN A 143 16.24 -0.29 0.26
N ALA A 144 15.22 0.50 0.63
CA ALA A 144 14.39 1.26 -0.32
C ALA A 144 15.19 2.18 -1.25
N SER A 145 16.29 2.77 -0.75
CA SER A 145 17.21 3.59 -1.55
C SER A 145 17.91 2.81 -2.67
N ARG A 146 17.94 1.47 -2.59
CA ARG A 146 18.59 0.58 -3.56
C ARG A 146 17.61 -0.17 -4.46
N TRP A 147 16.30 0.01 -4.32
CA TRP A 147 15.34 -0.72 -5.15
C TRP A 147 15.51 -0.44 -6.65
N ARG A 148 15.74 0.83 -7.04
CA ARG A 148 15.98 1.19 -8.44
C ARG A 148 17.27 0.56 -8.98
N GLU A 149 18.30 0.48 -8.14
CA GLU A 149 19.57 -0.16 -8.47
C GLU A 149 19.40 -1.66 -8.71
N GLY A 150 18.67 -2.35 -7.83
CA GLY A 150 18.36 -3.76 -8.00
C GLY A 150 17.53 -4.03 -9.26
N LEU A 151 16.52 -3.19 -9.54
CA LEU A 151 15.75 -3.31 -10.77
C LEU A 151 16.67 -3.17 -12.00
N LYS A 152 17.59 -2.21 -11.98
CA LYS A 152 18.55 -2.01 -13.06
C LYS A 152 19.46 -3.22 -13.27
N LEU A 153 19.92 -3.86 -12.20
CA LEU A 153 20.70 -5.10 -12.26
C LEU A 153 19.94 -6.24 -12.97
N ILE A 154 18.67 -6.46 -12.66
CA ILE A 154 17.91 -7.54 -13.32
C ILE A 154 17.66 -7.23 -14.80
N HIS A 155 17.44 -5.96 -15.16
CA HIS A 155 17.40 -5.56 -16.57
C HIS A 155 18.73 -5.81 -17.30
N GLU A 156 19.88 -5.51 -16.68
CA GLU A 156 21.19 -5.81 -17.26
C GLU A 156 21.39 -7.32 -17.53
N ILE A 157 20.90 -8.18 -16.62
CA ILE A 157 20.90 -9.64 -16.81
C ILE A 157 19.97 -10.05 -17.98
N LEU A 158 18.80 -9.44 -18.09
CA LEU A 158 17.88 -9.72 -19.18
C LEU A 158 18.45 -9.28 -20.55
N ASP A 159 19.17 -8.16 -20.58
CA ASP A 159 19.79 -7.60 -21.78
C ASP A 159 21.04 -8.38 -22.24
N SER A 160 21.61 -9.23 -21.38
CA SER A 160 22.80 -10.04 -21.70
C SER A 160 22.52 -11.21 -22.66
N LYS A 161 21.30 -11.29 -23.22
CA LYS A 161 20.81 -12.39 -24.06
C LYS A 161 20.84 -13.75 -23.34
N PRO A 162 20.14 -13.87 -22.21
CA PRO A 162 20.07 -15.12 -21.45
C PRO A 162 19.38 -16.24 -22.24
N ASP A 163 19.55 -17.48 -21.78
CA ASP A 163 18.69 -18.58 -22.20
C ASP A 163 17.23 -18.38 -21.75
N ASP A 164 16.31 -19.20 -22.25
CA ASP A 164 14.88 -19.05 -21.97
C ASP A 164 14.52 -19.18 -20.48
N SER A 165 15.27 -20.00 -19.73
CA SER A 165 15.04 -20.21 -18.30
C SER A 165 15.40 -18.97 -17.49
N LEU A 166 16.61 -18.43 -17.72
CA LEU A 166 17.07 -17.21 -17.07
C LEU A 166 16.26 -15.99 -17.51
N LYS A 167 15.88 -15.92 -18.79
CA LYS A 167 14.95 -14.90 -19.31
C LYS A 167 13.65 -14.90 -18.51
N LEU A 168 13.00 -16.06 -18.37
CA LEU A 168 11.74 -16.18 -17.66
C LEU A 168 11.89 -15.76 -16.18
N ARG A 169 12.97 -16.17 -15.52
CA ARG A 169 13.26 -15.80 -14.12
C ARG A 169 13.48 -14.29 -13.97
N ALA A 170 14.24 -13.68 -14.89
CA ALA A 170 14.46 -12.23 -14.89
C ALA A 170 13.16 -11.45 -15.11
N GLN A 171 12.32 -11.87 -16.07
CA GLN A 171 10.99 -11.25 -16.31
C GLN A 171 10.10 -11.32 -15.07
N LYS A 172 10.01 -12.48 -14.43
CA LYS A 172 9.24 -12.66 -13.18
C LYS A 172 9.77 -11.78 -12.06
N GLU A 173 11.09 -11.63 -11.93
CA GLU A 173 11.67 -10.78 -10.89
C GLU A 173 11.49 -9.29 -11.17
N ILE A 174 11.62 -8.84 -12.41
CA ILE A 174 11.28 -7.46 -12.81
C ILE A 174 9.82 -7.15 -12.46
N ALA A 175 8.89 -8.05 -12.81
CA ALA A 175 7.48 -7.91 -12.45
C ALA A 175 7.27 -7.85 -10.93
N ASN A 176 7.91 -8.74 -10.16
CA ASN A 176 7.87 -8.74 -8.70
C ASN A 176 8.38 -7.41 -8.12
N MET A 177 9.46 -6.84 -8.66
CA MET A 177 10.02 -5.57 -8.20
C MET A 177 9.09 -4.40 -8.50
N HIS A 178 8.51 -4.33 -9.72
CA HIS A 178 7.48 -3.34 -10.05
C HIS A 178 6.31 -3.39 -9.10
N PHE A 179 5.80 -4.59 -8.84
CA PHE A 179 4.67 -4.79 -7.94
C PHE A 179 5.01 -4.41 -6.49
N ARG A 180 6.09 -4.97 -5.95
CA ARG A 180 6.39 -4.93 -4.51
C ARG A 180 7.04 -3.63 -4.05
N PHE A 181 7.93 -3.06 -4.86
CA PHE A 181 8.72 -1.88 -4.49
C PHE A 181 8.10 -0.58 -4.96
N PHE A 182 7.52 -0.61 -6.17
CA PHE A 182 7.09 0.60 -6.84
C PHE A 182 5.58 0.73 -6.94
N GLN A 183 4.83 -0.35 -6.64
CA GLN A 183 3.40 -0.47 -6.89
C GLN A 183 3.05 -0.05 -8.34
N ASP A 184 3.95 -0.34 -9.28
CA ASP A 184 3.77 -0.05 -10.70
C ASP A 184 3.02 -1.22 -11.34
N TYR A 185 1.71 -1.25 -11.09
CA TYR A 185 0.84 -2.35 -11.48
C TYR A 185 0.79 -2.57 -12.99
N ALA A 186 0.94 -1.51 -13.79
CA ALA A 186 0.94 -1.63 -15.25
C ALA A 186 2.19 -2.36 -15.74
N ARG A 187 3.38 -1.98 -15.26
CA ARG A 187 4.62 -2.68 -15.61
C ARG A 187 4.69 -4.07 -15.02
N ALA A 188 4.24 -4.25 -13.78
CA ALA A 188 4.17 -5.57 -13.17
C ALA A 188 3.29 -6.53 -13.99
N ALA A 189 2.07 -6.10 -14.35
CA ALA A 189 1.16 -6.90 -15.16
C ALA A 189 1.76 -7.25 -16.52
N TRP A 190 2.35 -6.26 -17.21
CA TRP A 190 2.97 -6.48 -18.52
C TRP A 190 4.07 -7.54 -18.44
N TRP A 191 5.01 -7.42 -17.50
CA TRP A 191 6.11 -8.38 -17.39
C TRP A 191 5.64 -9.79 -17.01
N TRP A 192 4.62 -9.93 -16.16
CA TRP A 192 4.01 -11.24 -15.89
C TRP A 192 3.28 -11.81 -17.12
N GLN A 193 2.59 -10.98 -17.90
CA GLN A 193 1.98 -11.40 -19.16
C GLN A 193 3.04 -11.87 -20.18
N GLN A 194 4.16 -11.13 -20.31
CA GLN A 194 5.28 -11.55 -21.16
C GLN A 194 5.95 -12.84 -20.68
N ALA A 195 5.88 -13.12 -19.38
CA ALA A 195 6.35 -14.37 -18.78
C ALA A 195 5.32 -15.51 -18.86
N GLY A 196 4.16 -15.30 -19.49
CA GLY A 196 3.12 -16.31 -19.66
C GLY A 196 2.42 -16.71 -18.34
N ILE A 197 2.41 -15.84 -17.34
CA ILE A 197 1.78 -16.10 -16.04
C ILE A 197 0.25 -16.18 -16.20
N GLY A 198 -0.31 -17.33 -15.88
CA GLY A 198 -1.72 -17.58 -15.70
C GLY A 198 -2.18 -17.40 -14.26
N VAL A 199 -3.48 -17.58 -14.03
CA VAL A 199 -4.10 -17.47 -12.71
C VAL A 199 -3.57 -18.51 -11.73
N ASP A 200 -3.27 -19.72 -12.21
CA ASP A 200 -2.81 -20.86 -11.40
C ASP A 200 -1.30 -20.86 -11.10
N ASP A 201 -0.55 -19.93 -11.71
CA ASP A 201 0.86 -19.74 -11.40
C ASP A 201 1.03 -18.98 -10.06
N PRO A 202 2.16 -19.15 -9.35
CA PRO A 202 2.40 -18.47 -8.07
C PRO A 202 2.19 -16.95 -8.04
N PRO A 203 2.44 -16.15 -9.12
CA PRO A 203 2.11 -14.73 -9.15
C PRO A 203 0.72 -14.40 -9.72
N GLY A 204 -0.09 -15.39 -10.10
CA GLY A 204 -1.39 -15.20 -10.77
C GLY A 204 -2.34 -14.30 -9.98
N MET A 205 -2.48 -14.50 -8.67
CA MET A 205 -3.29 -13.61 -7.82
C MET A 205 -2.79 -12.15 -7.79
N HIS A 206 -1.47 -11.93 -7.91
CA HIS A 206 -0.94 -10.57 -7.99
C HIS A 206 -1.21 -9.92 -9.35
N LEU A 207 -1.27 -10.72 -10.42
CA LEU A 207 -1.68 -10.24 -11.73
C LEU A 207 -3.17 -9.84 -11.72
N ALA A 208 -4.03 -10.64 -11.08
CA ALA A 208 -5.42 -10.28 -10.84
C ALA A 208 -5.53 -8.95 -10.07
N GLU A 209 -4.72 -8.80 -9.03
CA GLU A 209 -4.68 -7.55 -8.28
C GLU A 209 -4.24 -6.36 -9.14
N CYS A 210 -3.23 -6.53 -10.01
CA CYS A 210 -2.83 -5.46 -10.91
C CYS A 210 -4.02 -4.97 -11.74
N TYR A 211 -4.86 -5.87 -12.26
CA TYR A 211 -6.05 -5.49 -13.02
C TYR A 211 -7.03 -4.65 -12.20
N TRP A 212 -7.27 -5.05 -10.95
CA TRP A 212 -8.13 -4.29 -10.05
C TRP A 212 -7.53 -2.93 -9.70
N ARG A 213 -6.25 -2.86 -9.32
CA ARG A 213 -5.55 -1.61 -8.97
C ARG A 213 -5.43 -0.65 -10.16
N LEU A 214 -5.39 -1.19 -11.37
CA LEU A 214 -5.49 -0.42 -12.62
C LEU A 214 -6.94 -0.02 -12.95
N GLY A 215 -7.91 -0.32 -12.11
CA GLY A 215 -9.28 0.20 -12.18
C GLY A 215 -10.32 -0.77 -12.74
N SER A 216 -9.98 -2.02 -13.05
CA SER A 216 -10.96 -3.01 -13.53
C SER A 216 -11.13 -4.17 -12.56
N LYS A 217 -12.06 -3.98 -11.61
CA LYS A 217 -12.54 -5.06 -10.74
C LYS A 217 -13.11 -6.24 -11.55
N LYS A 218 -13.82 -5.95 -12.64
CA LYS A 218 -14.36 -7.00 -13.54
C LYS A 218 -13.24 -7.87 -14.11
N MET A 219 -12.19 -7.28 -14.67
CA MET A 219 -11.08 -8.03 -15.25
C MET A 219 -10.36 -8.89 -14.20
N ALA A 220 -10.19 -8.39 -12.98
CA ALA A 220 -9.65 -9.17 -11.87
C ALA A 220 -10.54 -10.36 -11.50
N LEU A 221 -11.85 -10.13 -11.38
CA LEU A 221 -12.82 -11.18 -11.02
C LEU A 221 -12.95 -12.26 -12.09
N ASP A 222 -13.03 -11.87 -13.36
CA ASP A 222 -13.07 -12.81 -14.48
C ASP A 222 -11.80 -13.70 -14.46
N PHE A 223 -10.62 -13.09 -14.26
CA PHE A 223 -9.36 -13.81 -14.20
C PHE A 223 -9.27 -14.78 -13.01
N ILE A 224 -9.75 -14.40 -11.82
CA ILE A 224 -9.84 -15.30 -10.65
C ILE A 224 -10.79 -16.47 -10.93
N SER A 225 -11.89 -16.22 -11.63
CA SER A 225 -12.90 -17.23 -11.97
C SER A 225 -12.39 -18.30 -12.96
N ASP A 226 -11.32 -18.02 -13.70
CA ASP A 226 -10.67 -18.98 -14.59
C ASP A 226 -9.74 -19.98 -13.86
N ALA A 227 -9.56 -19.84 -12.54
CA ALA A 227 -8.68 -20.72 -11.77
C ALA A 227 -9.16 -22.18 -11.78
N GLY A 228 -8.24 -23.11 -12.01
CA GLY A 228 -8.54 -24.55 -12.03
C GLY A 228 -8.83 -25.13 -10.65
N TYR A 229 -8.55 -24.39 -9.57
CA TYR A 229 -8.77 -24.79 -8.20
C TYR A 229 -8.95 -23.57 -7.29
N LEU A 230 -9.52 -23.80 -6.12
CA LEU A 230 -9.68 -22.80 -5.08
C LEU A 230 -8.28 -22.32 -4.63
N GLN A 231 -8.02 -21.00 -4.66
CA GLN A 231 -6.73 -20.42 -4.26
C GLN A 231 -6.85 -19.56 -2.99
N LEU A 232 -6.18 -19.94 -1.91
CA LEU A 232 -6.36 -19.35 -0.58
C LEU A 232 -6.18 -17.83 -0.56
N ASP A 233 -5.18 -17.34 -1.30
CA ASP A 233 -4.85 -15.92 -1.39
C ASP A 233 -5.95 -15.09 -2.09
N ALA A 234 -6.84 -15.71 -2.87
CA ALA A 234 -7.98 -15.03 -3.49
C ALA A 234 -8.99 -14.54 -2.45
N ILE A 235 -9.09 -15.16 -1.26
CA ILE A 235 -9.96 -14.68 -0.17
C ILE A 235 -9.59 -13.25 0.19
N LYS A 236 -8.29 -12.97 0.32
CA LYS A 236 -7.81 -11.62 0.61
C LYS A 236 -8.18 -10.65 -0.51
N LEU A 237 -7.84 -10.99 -1.74
CA LEU A 237 -8.07 -10.08 -2.87
C LEU A 237 -9.57 -9.80 -3.07
N LEU A 238 -10.44 -10.79 -2.87
CA LEU A 238 -11.90 -10.59 -2.84
C LEU A 238 -12.30 -9.61 -1.74
N GLY A 239 -11.78 -9.79 -0.51
CA GLY A 239 -12.00 -8.86 0.60
C GLY A 239 -11.57 -7.43 0.27
N ASP A 240 -10.37 -7.25 -0.28
CA ASP A 240 -9.83 -5.93 -0.65
C ASP A 240 -10.67 -5.24 -1.74
N MET A 241 -11.24 -6.03 -2.66
CA MET A 241 -12.17 -5.56 -3.70
C MET A 241 -13.61 -5.31 -3.19
N GLY A 242 -13.87 -5.54 -1.90
CA GLY A 242 -15.19 -5.41 -1.30
C GLY A 242 -16.16 -6.55 -1.66
N GLU A 243 -15.66 -7.67 -2.20
CA GLU A 243 -16.42 -8.90 -2.44
C GLU A 243 -16.47 -9.77 -1.16
N THR A 244 -16.88 -9.15 -0.05
CA THR A 244 -16.75 -9.75 1.29
C THR A 244 -17.59 -11.02 1.43
N ASP A 245 -18.79 -11.08 0.85
CA ASP A 245 -19.62 -12.29 0.89
C ASP A 245 -18.93 -13.48 0.20
N ARG A 246 -18.31 -13.23 -0.96
CA ARG A 246 -17.55 -14.28 -1.68
C ARG A 246 -16.30 -14.70 -0.93
N ALA A 247 -15.60 -13.75 -0.30
CA ALA A 247 -14.45 -14.07 0.56
C ALA A 247 -14.86 -14.98 1.73
N VAL A 248 -16.00 -14.67 2.38
CA VAL A 248 -16.57 -15.45 3.48
C VAL A 248 -17.01 -16.84 3.02
N GLU A 249 -17.71 -16.93 1.88
CA GLU A 249 -18.13 -18.21 1.28
C GLU A 249 -16.92 -19.10 1.02
N MET A 250 -15.92 -18.57 0.32
CA MET A 250 -14.68 -19.26 -0.02
C MET A 250 -13.89 -19.71 1.22
N ALA A 251 -13.84 -18.88 2.27
CA ALA A 251 -13.16 -19.25 3.51
C ALA A 251 -13.88 -20.38 4.27
N ASN A 252 -15.22 -20.42 4.19
CA ASN A 252 -16.00 -21.50 4.76
C ASN A 252 -15.83 -22.81 3.98
N GLU A 253 -15.61 -22.75 2.66
CA GLU A 253 -15.29 -23.93 1.84
C GLU A 253 -13.92 -24.51 2.21
N TYR A 254 -12.89 -23.68 2.36
CA TYR A 254 -11.56 -24.11 2.82
C TYR A 254 -11.59 -24.71 4.22
N ASN A 255 -12.31 -24.05 5.12
CA ASN A 255 -12.47 -24.45 6.50
C ASN A 255 -11.16 -24.72 7.27
N GLU A 256 -10.16 -23.83 7.12
CA GLU A 256 -8.88 -23.88 7.86
C GLU A 256 -8.49 -22.51 8.45
N HIS A 257 -7.53 -22.50 9.40
CA HIS A 257 -7.14 -21.30 10.15
C HIS A 257 -6.78 -20.11 9.27
N ASP A 258 -5.98 -20.34 8.23
CA ASP A 258 -5.49 -19.27 7.36
C ASP A 258 -6.67 -18.64 6.59
N ALA A 259 -7.60 -19.46 6.10
CA ALA A 259 -8.81 -19.01 5.41
C ALA A 259 -9.73 -18.20 6.32
N TRP A 260 -9.98 -18.68 7.55
CA TRP A 260 -10.79 -17.96 8.53
C TRP A 260 -10.17 -16.63 8.93
N LEU A 261 -8.84 -16.57 9.09
CA LEU A 261 -8.15 -15.31 9.37
C LEU A 261 -8.38 -14.30 8.24
N LEU A 262 -8.24 -14.72 6.98
CA LEU A 262 -8.47 -13.84 5.82
C LEU A 262 -9.93 -13.39 5.70
N ALA A 263 -10.90 -14.26 6.00
CA ALA A 263 -12.31 -13.85 6.07
C ALA A 263 -12.58 -12.86 7.20
N GLY A 264 -11.96 -13.06 8.38
CA GLY A 264 -12.01 -12.10 9.48
C GLY A 264 -11.48 -10.73 9.06
N ASP A 265 -10.34 -10.70 8.36
CA ASP A 265 -9.74 -9.47 7.83
C ASP A 265 -10.64 -8.80 6.78
N ALA A 266 -11.24 -9.57 5.86
CA ALA A 266 -12.19 -9.06 4.87
C ALA A 266 -13.46 -8.47 5.52
N CYS A 267 -14.03 -9.15 6.51
CA CYS A 267 -15.17 -8.66 7.28
C CYS A 267 -14.85 -7.38 8.03
N ARG A 268 -13.67 -7.31 8.67
CA ARG A 268 -13.21 -6.10 9.36
C ARG A 268 -13.06 -4.93 8.40
N LEU A 269 -12.43 -5.14 7.24
CA LEU A 269 -12.27 -4.10 6.22
C LEU A 269 -13.62 -3.56 5.74
N ALA A 270 -14.62 -4.42 5.60
CA ALA A 270 -15.99 -4.07 5.24
C ALA A 270 -16.82 -3.46 6.39
N GLY A 271 -16.28 -3.35 7.60
CA GLY A 271 -17.01 -2.88 8.78
C GLY A 271 -17.99 -3.90 9.38
N ARG A 272 -17.95 -5.16 8.95
CA ARG A 272 -18.74 -6.28 9.49
C ARG A 272 -18.08 -6.85 10.75
N LEU A 273 -17.97 -6.00 11.77
CA LEU A 273 -17.12 -6.27 12.94
C LEU A 273 -17.54 -7.53 13.72
N GLN A 274 -18.85 -7.79 13.84
CA GLN A 274 -19.34 -8.97 14.55
C GLN A 274 -18.94 -10.27 13.84
N GLU A 275 -18.97 -10.29 12.51
CA GLU A 275 -18.54 -11.45 11.72
C GLU A 275 -17.02 -11.60 11.73
N ALA A 276 -16.28 -10.49 11.69
CA ALA A 276 -14.83 -10.49 11.86
C ALA A 276 -14.43 -11.14 13.19
N GLN A 277 -15.08 -10.74 14.28
CA GLN A 277 -14.89 -11.33 15.61
C GLN A 277 -15.14 -12.84 15.58
N THR A 278 -16.27 -13.29 15.01
CA THR A 278 -16.60 -14.72 14.92
C THR A 278 -15.50 -15.52 14.21
N PHE A 279 -14.95 -15.01 13.10
CA PHE A 279 -13.86 -15.68 12.39
C PHE A 279 -12.57 -15.72 13.19
N TYR A 280 -12.17 -14.62 13.83
CA TYR A 280 -10.98 -14.60 14.67
C TYR A 280 -11.10 -15.55 15.87
N GLU A 281 -12.26 -15.58 16.53
CA GLU A 281 -12.54 -16.52 17.62
C GLU A 281 -12.50 -17.97 17.13
N LYS A 282 -13.00 -18.26 15.92
CA LYS A 282 -12.91 -19.59 15.30
C LYS A 282 -11.45 -20.05 15.14
N VAL A 283 -10.55 -19.16 14.69
CA VAL A 283 -9.10 -19.43 14.61
C VAL A 283 -8.53 -19.71 16.00
N ILE A 284 -8.85 -18.87 17.00
CA ILE A 284 -8.31 -18.95 18.36
C ILE A 284 -8.76 -20.23 19.08
N ASN A 285 -10.01 -20.64 18.88
CA ASN A 285 -10.62 -21.79 19.56
C ASN A 285 -10.28 -23.12 18.88
N THR A 286 -9.61 -23.10 17.72
CA THR A 286 -9.19 -24.31 17.02
C THR A 286 -7.69 -24.57 17.27
N PRO A 287 -7.31 -25.64 17.99
CA PRO A 287 -5.91 -25.91 18.29
C PRO A 287 -5.06 -26.11 17.03
N PRO A 288 -3.85 -25.52 16.95
CA PRO A 288 -2.91 -25.77 15.88
C PRO A 288 -2.28 -27.16 16.08
N THR A 289 -2.49 -28.08 15.14
CA THR A 289 -2.00 -29.46 15.25
C THR A 289 -1.25 -29.90 13.98
N GLY A 290 -0.52 -31.02 14.09
CA GLY A 290 0.20 -31.64 12.97
C GLY A 290 1.46 -30.89 12.51
N GLN A 291 1.97 -31.27 11.33
CA GLN A 291 3.23 -30.74 10.78
C GLN A 291 3.21 -29.24 10.47
N ARG A 292 2.03 -28.62 10.46
CA ARG A 292 1.83 -27.19 10.20
C ARG A 292 1.69 -26.36 11.49
N ALA A 293 1.80 -26.97 12.67
CA ALA A 293 1.51 -26.32 13.95
C ALA A 293 2.23 -24.98 14.14
N ASP A 294 3.51 -24.86 13.78
CA ASP A 294 4.26 -23.60 13.91
C ASP A 294 3.73 -22.49 12.99
N ARG A 295 3.30 -22.84 11.77
CA ARG A 295 2.63 -21.88 10.87
C ARG A 295 1.30 -21.44 11.46
N LEU A 296 0.48 -22.41 11.89
CA LEU A 296 -0.85 -22.16 12.45
C LEU A 296 -0.79 -21.39 13.78
N ASN A 297 0.25 -21.59 14.59
CA ASN A 297 0.51 -20.80 15.80
C ASN A 297 0.70 -19.31 15.48
N ARG A 298 1.37 -18.99 14.37
CA ARG A 298 1.50 -17.60 13.90
C ARG A 298 0.14 -17.03 13.47
N THR A 299 -0.65 -17.80 12.74
CA THR A 299 -2.03 -17.44 12.34
C THR A 299 -2.91 -17.17 13.56
N LEU A 300 -2.81 -18.01 14.59
CA LEU A 300 -3.50 -17.84 15.86
C LEU A 300 -3.04 -16.57 16.61
N GLY A 301 -1.73 -16.31 16.65
CA GLY A 301 -1.19 -15.07 17.21
C GLY A 301 -1.71 -13.82 16.49
N ARG A 302 -1.81 -13.87 15.16
CA ARG A 302 -2.38 -12.79 14.35
C ARG A 302 -3.88 -12.61 14.62
N ALA A 303 -4.66 -13.69 14.69
CA ALA A 303 -6.08 -13.62 15.01
C ALA A 303 -6.32 -12.98 16.39
N LYS A 304 -5.51 -13.34 17.41
CA LYS A 304 -5.56 -12.68 18.73
C LYS A 304 -5.27 -11.19 18.63
N ALA A 305 -4.19 -10.82 17.93
CA ALA A 305 -3.82 -9.42 17.76
C ALA A 305 -4.89 -8.60 17.02
N SER A 306 -5.51 -9.17 15.97
CA SER A 306 -6.62 -8.54 15.25
C SER A 306 -7.88 -8.43 16.10
N LEU A 307 -8.23 -9.46 16.88
CA LEU A 307 -9.38 -9.43 17.79
C LEU A 307 -9.21 -8.39 18.90
N ASP A 308 -8.02 -8.30 19.49
CA ASP A 308 -7.70 -7.28 20.50
C ASP A 308 -7.81 -5.88 19.90
N ALA A 309 -7.26 -5.69 18.70
CA ALA A 309 -7.32 -4.41 18.01
C ALA A 309 -8.74 -4.06 17.57
N LEU A 310 -9.59 -5.02 17.18
CA LEU A 310 -10.98 -4.81 16.71
C LEU A 310 -11.79 -3.93 17.68
N LYS A 311 -11.63 -4.16 18.99
CA LYS A 311 -12.27 -3.37 20.05
C LYS A 311 -11.78 -1.92 20.10
N LEU A 312 -10.57 -1.67 19.62
CA LEU A 312 -9.90 -0.38 19.60
C LEU A 312 -10.13 0.38 18.29
N PHE A 313 -10.49 -0.28 17.18
CA PHE A 313 -10.75 0.41 15.90
C PHE A 313 -11.89 1.43 16.00
N GLU A 314 -12.94 1.14 16.77
CA GLU A 314 -14.04 2.08 17.03
C GLU A 314 -13.64 3.20 18.01
N LEU A 315 -12.59 2.97 18.82
CA LEU A 315 -12.03 3.97 19.74
C LEU A 315 -10.90 4.80 19.13
N ALA A 316 -10.32 4.36 18.01
CA ALA A 316 -9.24 5.02 17.29
C ALA A 316 -9.72 6.23 16.46
N ASP A 317 -10.72 6.94 16.96
CA ASP A 317 -11.17 8.24 16.45
C ASP A 317 -10.21 9.32 16.93
N VAL A 318 -9.33 9.78 16.04
CA VAL A 318 -8.30 10.79 16.36
C VAL A 318 -8.89 12.09 16.92
N SER A 319 -10.16 12.40 16.65
CA SER A 319 -10.80 13.60 17.20
C SER A 319 -10.97 13.55 18.74
N LYS A 320 -10.97 12.33 19.31
CA LYS A 320 -11.06 12.07 20.74
C LYS A 320 -9.70 11.85 21.40
N VAL A 321 -8.63 11.82 20.61
CA VAL A 321 -7.27 11.60 21.10
C VAL A 321 -6.65 12.92 21.52
N ALA A 322 -6.00 12.97 22.68
CA ALA A 322 -5.25 14.13 23.16
C ALA A 322 -3.98 14.35 22.32
N ASP A 323 -3.52 15.58 22.24
CA ASP A 323 -2.23 15.89 21.61
C ASP A 323 -1.10 15.18 22.37
N GLY A 324 -0.20 14.52 21.63
CA GLY A 324 0.82 13.67 22.23
C GLY A 324 1.57 12.81 21.22
N THR A 325 2.47 11.96 21.72
CA THR A 325 3.14 10.92 20.94
C THR A 325 2.94 9.60 21.65
N TYR A 326 2.32 8.65 20.97
CA TYR A 326 1.93 7.36 21.51
C TYR A 326 2.69 6.25 20.78
N LYS A 327 3.03 5.18 21.49
CA LYS A 327 3.77 4.05 20.95
C LYS A 327 3.12 2.75 21.35
N ASP A 328 3.04 1.82 20.41
CA ASP A 328 2.57 0.46 20.68
C ASP A 328 3.11 -0.48 19.59
N SER A 329 2.88 -1.77 19.77
CA SER A 329 3.33 -2.81 18.85
C SER A 329 2.27 -3.87 18.58
N SER A 330 2.42 -4.54 17.44
CA SER A 330 1.62 -5.71 17.10
C SER A 330 2.46 -6.76 16.38
N LEU A 331 1.97 -8.00 16.38
CA LEU A 331 2.65 -9.13 15.77
C LEU A 331 2.63 -9.01 14.23
N GLY A 332 3.81 -8.83 13.63
CA GLY A 332 4.08 -8.89 12.20
C GLY A 332 4.55 -10.28 11.74
N TYR A 333 5.26 -10.34 10.60
CA TYR A 333 5.66 -11.59 9.98
C TYR A 333 6.75 -12.33 10.77
N GLU A 334 7.77 -11.61 11.22
CA GLU A 334 8.92 -12.18 11.95
C GLU A 334 8.87 -11.90 13.46
N GLY A 335 8.10 -10.91 13.89
CA GLY A 335 8.00 -10.52 15.28
C GLY A 335 7.19 -9.25 15.46
N GLN A 336 7.38 -8.57 16.59
CA GLN A 336 6.68 -7.31 16.86
C GLN A 336 7.14 -6.22 15.89
N VAL A 337 6.15 -5.45 15.40
CA VAL A 337 6.35 -4.20 14.67
C VAL A 337 5.86 -3.07 15.57
N GLU A 338 6.77 -2.17 15.97
CA GLU A 338 6.48 -1.02 16.83
C GLU A 338 6.26 0.24 16.00
N VAL A 339 5.18 0.97 16.31
CA VAL A 339 4.88 2.26 15.69
C VAL A 339 4.94 3.40 16.70
N SER A 340 5.24 4.60 16.22
CA SER A 340 5.10 5.86 16.94
C SER A 340 4.11 6.75 16.20
N VAL A 341 3.05 7.16 16.89
CA VAL A 341 1.96 7.97 16.34
C VAL A 341 1.95 9.33 17.02
N LYS A 342 2.10 10.41 16.25
CA LYS A 342 2.05 11.78 16.75
C LYS A 342 0.68 12.39 16.45
N VAL A 343 -0.01 12.86 17.48
CA VAL A 343 -1.29 13.54 17.38
C VAL A 343 -1.11 15.01 17.78
N ARG A 344 -1.62 15.92 16.95
CA ARG A 344 -1.63 17.36 17.21
C ARG A 344 -2.88 18.00 16.65
N GLY A 345 -3.55 18.84 17.43
CA GLY A 345 -4.76 19.53 17.00
C GLY A 345 -5.82 18.56 16.49
N LYS A 346 -6.00 17.42 17.17
CA LYS A 346 -6.98 16.38 16.81
C LYS A 346 -6.75 15.74 15.43
N LYS A 347 -5.50 15.72 14.97
CA LYS A 347 -5.06 15.11 13.71
C LYS A 347 -3.86 14.21 13.92
N ILE A 348 -3.76 13.16 13.11
CA ILE A 348 -2.55 12.34 13.00
C ILE A 348 -1.54 13.13 12.18
N GLU A 349 -0.50 13.62 12.83
CA GLU A 349 0.58 14.41 12.21
C GLU A 349 1.64 13.50 11.58
N ASP A 350 1.94 12.37 12.24
CA ASP A 350 3.02 11.47 11.83
C ASP A 350 2.75 10.04 12.35
N VAL A 351 3.16 9.06 11.55
CA VAL A 351 3.15 7.63 11.90
C VAL A 351 4.45 7.03 11.39
N LYS A 352 5.23 6.42 12.28
CA LYS A 352 6.53 5.83 11.96
C LYS A 352 6.65 4.43 12.51
N VAL A 353 7.11 3.49 11.69
CA VAL A 353 7.65 2.24 12.21
C VAL A 353 9.00 2.55 12.85
N THR A 354 9.14 2.23 14.13
CA THR A 354 10.34 2.56 14.92
C THR A 354 11.20 1.34 15.20
N GLN A 355 10.60 0.14 15.26
CA GLN A 355 11.31 -1.13 15.42
C GLN A 355 10.58 -2.24 14.66
N HIS A 356 11.31 -3.11 13.96
CA HIS A 356 10.76 -4.31 13.32
C HIS A 356 11.85 -5.37 13.09
N LYS A 357 11.40 -6.61 12.83
CA LYS A 357 12.26 -7.72 12.39
C LYS A 357 11.87 -8.29 11.02
N GLU A 358 10.94 -7.62 10.34
CA GLU A 358 10.41 -8.05 9.05
C GLU A 358 11.51 -8.30 8.03
N LYS A 359 11.40 -9.40 7.28
CA LYS A 359 12.39 -9.82 6.27
C LYS A 359 11.93 -9.61 4.82
N GLN A 360 10.67 -9.23 4.63
CA GLN A 360 10.05 -9.12 3.31
C GLN A 360 9.01 -8.00 3.29
N TYR A 361 8.71 -7.54 2.07
CA TYR A 361 7.68 -6.54 1.77
C TYR A 361 7.82 -5.22 2.56
N TYR A 362 9.05 -4.70 2.57
CA TYR A 362 9.46 -3.49 3.28
C TYR A 362 8.69 -2.21 2.86
N SER A 363 8.02 -2.20 1.71
CA SER A 363 7.17 -1.09 1.27
C SER A 363 6.00 -0.82 2.22
N ALA A 364 5.44 -1.83 2.89
CA ALA A 364 4.39 -1.59 3.88
C ALA A 364 4.85 -0.76 5.09
N LEU A 365 6.16 -0.77 5.40
CA LEU A 365 6.71 0.03 6.50
C LEU A 365 6.62 1.54 6.23
N THR A 366 6.43 1.95 4.97
CA THR A 366 6.24 3.35 4.57
C THR A 366 4.82 3.60 4.08
N ASP A 367 4.26 2.69 3.30
CA ASP A 367 3.03 2.92 2.57
C ASP A 367 1.80 2.85 3.49
N VAL A 368 1.78 1.91 4.44
CA VAL A 368 0.68 1.78 5.39
C VAL A 368 0.64 2.98 6.36
N PRO A 369 1.76 3.44 6.95
CA PRO A 369 1.77 4.70 7.70
C PRO A 369 1.28 5.90 6.89
N ALA A 370 1.69 6.03 5.61
CA ALA A 370 1.21 7.11 4.75
C ALA A 370 -0.31 7.05 4.52
N GLN A 371 -0.87 5.85 4.31
CA GLN A 371 -2.31 5.66 4.20
C GLN A 371 -3.06 6.06 5.48
N ILE A 372 -2.53 5.67 6.66
CA ILE A 372 -3.12 6.03 7.96
C ILE A 372 -3.16 7.55 8.14
N ILE A 373 -2.04 8.23 7.84
CA ILE A 373 -1.97 9.70 7.90
C ILE A 373 -2.97 10.32 6.92
N SER A 374 -3.02 9.84 5.68
CA SER A 374 -3.94 10.37 4.66
C SER A 374 -5.41 10.21 5.07
N LYS A 375 -5.78 9.06 5.63
CA LYS A 375 -7.13 8.75 6.11
C LYS A 375 -7.44 9.33 7.48
N GLN A 376 -6.43 9.84 8.19
CA GLN A 376 -6.54 10.31 9.59
C GLN A 376 -7.11 9.24 10.53
N GLY A 377 -6.75 7.98 10.29
CA GLY A 377 -7.24 6.85 11.07
C GLY A 377 -6.86 5.50 10.46
N VAL A 378 -7.19 4.44 11.19
CA VAL A 378 -6.90 3.04 10.81
C VAL A 378 -8.03 2.37 10.04
N LYS A 379 -9.24 2.96 10.03
CA LYS A 379 -10.42 2.39 9.37
C LYS A 379 -10.30 2.51 7.86
N GLY A 380 -10.56 1.40 7.16
CA GLY A 380 -10.49 1.34 5.70
C GLY A 380 -9.08 1.56 5.14
N VAL A 381 -8.03 1.42 5.97
CA VAL A 381 -6.65 1.29 5.51
C VAL A 381 -6.47 -0.13 4.99
N ASP A 382 -5.99 -0.26 3.76
CA ASP A 382 -5.70 -1.55 3.14
C ASP A 382 -4.27 -1.97 3.49
N ALA A 383 -4.12 -3.16 4.06
CA ALA A 383 -2.82 -3.76 4.26
C ALA A 383 -2.25 -4.16 2.88
N THR A 384 -1.30 -3.35 2.40
CA THR A 384 -0.69 -3.45 1.08
C THR A 384 -0.41 -4.89 0.66
N SER A 385 -0.79 -5.20 -0.58
CA SER A 385 0.01 -5.95 -1.55
C SER A 385 1.09 -6.88 -1.02
N ARG A 386 0.80 -8.13 -0.64
CA ARG A 386 1.79 -9.14 -0.17
C ARG A 386 2.49 -8.83 1.15
N ALA A 387 2.29 -7.63 1.69
CA ALA A 387 2.76 -7.21 3.00
C ALA A 387 1.64 -7.30 4.05
N THR A 388 0.57 -8.06 3.78
CA THR A 388 -0.63 -8.15 4.60
C THR A 388 -0.30 -8.27 6.08
N ILE A 389 0.60 -9.19 6.43
CA ILE A 389 0.95 -9.47 7.82
C ILE A 389 1.61 -8.25 8.47
N THR A 390 2.57 -7.64 7.79
CA THR A 390 3.27 -6.43 8.24
C THR A 390 2.33 -5.23 8.32
N GLY A 391 1.50 -5.03 7.29
CA GLY A 391 0.54 -3.94 7.19
C GLY A 391 -0.51 -4.02 8.29
N GLU A 392 -1.10 -5.20 8.50
CA GLU A 392 -2.03 -5.43 9.61
C GLU A 392 -1.37 -5.20 10.97
N ALA A 393 -0.09 -5.58 11.15
CA ALA A 393 0.63 -5.27 12.37
C ALA A 393 0.75 -3.76 12.60
N ILE A 394 1.07 -2.98 11.57
CA ILE A 394 1.16 -1.51 11.64
C ILE A 394 -0.22 -0.89 11.95
N ILE A 395 -1.28 -1.35 11.28
CA ILE A 395 -2.65 -0.86 11.51
C ILE A 395 -3.08 -1.16 12.95
N ASN A 396 -2.90 -2.40 13.40
CA ASN A 396 -3.24 -2.83 14.77
C ASN A 396 -2.42 -2.09 15.83
N ALA A 397 -1.11 -1.93 15.62
CA ALA A 397 -0.25 -1.17 16.54
C ALA A 397 -0.65 0.31 16.60
N THR A 398 -1.05 0.91 15.47
CA THR A 398 -1.54 2.29 15.42
C THR A 398 -2.86 2.44 16.19
N ALA A 399 -3.80 1.49 16.02
CA ALA A 399 -5.06 1.50 16.75
C ALA A 399 -4.82 1.45 18.27
N LYS A 400 -3.90 0.58 18.71
CA LYS A 400 -3.48 0.51 20.13
C LYS A 400 -2.85 1.80 20.61
N ALA A 401 -1.89 2.36 19.85
CA ALA A 401 -1.24 3.62 20.21
C ALA A 401 -2.24 4.78 20.36
N LEU A 402 -3.16 4.96 19.40
CA LEU A 402 -4.20 5.99 19.47
C LEU A 402 -5.11 5.81 20.70
N SER A 403 -5.44 4.56 21.06
CA SER A 403 -6.32 4.27 22.19
C SER A 403 -5.77 4.79 23.55
N GLN A 404 -4.45 4.90 23.68
CA GLN A 404 -3.80 5.38 24.91
C GLN A 404 -4.07 6.86 25.20
N GLY A 405 -4.43 7.64 24.17
CA GLY A 405 -4.69 9.07 24.29
C GLY A 405 -6.17 9.46 24.27
N VAL A 406 -7.09 8.49 24.26
CA VAL A 406 -8.53 8.75 24.23
C VAL A 406 -8.96 9.45 25.53
N GLN A 407 -9.70 10.55 25.39
CA GLN A 407 -10.24 11.36 26.49
C GLN A 407 -11.75 11.22 26.63
#